data_AF-A0A0C5XLR1-F1
#
_entry.id   AF-A0A0C5XLR1-F1
#
_cell.length_a   1.000
_cell.length_b   1.000
_cell.length_c   1.000
_cell.angle_alpha   90.00
_cell.angle_beta   90.00
_cell.angle_gamma   90.00
#
_symmetry.space_group_name_H-M   'P 1'
#
loop_
_entity.id
_entity.type
_entity.pdbx_description
1 polymer ?
#
loop_
_entity_poly.entity_id
_entity_poly.type
_entity_poly.pdbx_seq_one_letter_code
_entity_poly.pdbx_strand_id
1 'polypeptide(L)'
;MRLRRKAGDPVDETTEATETATDETGHDAHDGPYDVDELPEDGVDRLDLGSLLVAPLADRELRVQVDEQSGAVRAVLLATDDGALELRAFAAPRHGDLWSEVRPPDRRRRRAPGRHRHRA
;
A
#
# COMPACT_ATOMS: atom_id res chain seq x y z
N MET A 1 39.34 -44.80 -21.42
CA MET A 1 40.27 -43.76 -20.92
C MET A 1 40.05 -43.61 -19.42
N ARG A 2 41.11 -43.67 -18.61
CA ARG A 2 41.09 -43.33 -17.18
C ARG A 2 41.50 -41.87 -17.04
N LEU A 3 40.79 -41.08 -16.25
CA LEU A 3 41.33 -39.88 -15.61
C LEU A 3 40.69 -39.72 -14.22
N ARG A 4 41.54 -39.65 -13.19
CA ARG A 4 41.18 -39.37 -11.79
C ARG A 4 41.22 -37.85 -11.53
N ARG A 5 40.32 -37.40 -10.64
CA ARG A 5 40.48 -36.42 -9.53
C ARG A 5 40.92 -34.97 -9.89
N LYS A 6 40.18 -33.94 -9.40
CA LYS A 6 40.60 -33.05 -8.29
C LYS A 6 39.59 -31.91 -7.95
N ALA A 7 39.25 -31.89 -6.66
CA ALA A 7 38.78 -30.86 -5.73
C ALA A 7 38.58 -29.41 -6.19
N GLY A 8 37.52 -28.80 -5.65
CA GLY A 8 37.36 -27.37 -5.45
C GLY A 8 35.92 -26.98 -5.11
N ASP A 9 35.58 -26.96 -3.82
CA ASP A 9 34.52 -26.10 -3.24
C ASP A 9 35.20 -24.75 -2.87
N PRO A 10 34.56 -23.57 -2.84
CA PRO A 10 33.12 -23.27 -2.74
C PRO A 10 32.59 -22.28 -3.80
N VAL A 11 31.31 -22.38 -4.15
CA VAL A 11 30.56 -21.23 -4.70
C VAL A 11 29.39 -20.94 -3.78
N ASP A 12 29.50 -19.79 -3.13
CA ASP A 12 28.42 -19.06 -2.49
C ASP A 12 27.32 -18.82 -3.52
N GLU A 13 26.20 -19.51 -3.37
CA GLU A 13 24.95 -19.15 -4.04
C GLU A 13 23.84 -19.19 -3.00
N THR A 14 23.66 -18.02 -2.40
CA THR A 14 22.44 -17.58 -1.73
C THR A 14 21.29 -17.72 -2.72
N THR A 15 20.46 -18.76 -2.57
CA THR A 15 19.17 -18.85 -3.26
C THR A 15 18.15 -19.53 -2.34
N GLU A 16 16.99 -18.87 -2.25
CA GLU A 16 15.75 -19.31 -1.60
C GLU A 16 15.75 -19.33 -0.07
N ALA A 17 15.80 -18.12 0.50
CA ALA A 17 14.85 -17.81 1.55
C ALA A 17 13.45 -17.78 0.91
N THR A 18 12.80 -18.93 0.84
CA THR A 18 11.34 -19.01 0.75
C THR A 18 10.83 -18.48 2.07
N GLU A 19 10.72 -17.15 2.15
CA GLU A 19 9.92 -16.45 3.14
C GLU A 19 8.47 -16.82 2.85
N THR A 20 8.09 -18.01 3.31
CA THR A 20 6.72 -18.32 3.65
C THR A 20 6.42 -17.38 4.80
N ALA A 21 6.01 -16.15 4.47
CA ALA A 21 5.32 -15.28 5.39
C ALA A 21 3.98 -15.96 5.65
N THR A 22 4.02 -17.00 6.48
CA THR A 22 2.84 -17.47 7.19
C THR A 22 2.49 -16.30 8.10
N ASP A 23 1.62 -15.41 7.60
CA ASP A 23 0.98 -14.39 8.41
C ASP A 23 0.05 -15.11 9.37
N GLU A 24 0.63 -15.66 10.44
CA GLU A 24 -0.08 -16.24 11.57
C GLU A 24 -0.47 -15.10 12.50
N THR A 25 -1.19 -14.10 11.97
CA THR A 25 -2.09 -13.32 12.79
C THR A 25 -3.40 -14.10 12.84
N GLY A 26 -3.57 -14.86 13.91
CA GLY A 26 -4.87 -15.41 14.26
C GLY A 26 -5.85 -14.26 14.39
N HIS A 27 -6.58 -13.98 13.30
CA HIS A 27 -7.78 -13.18 13.35
C HIS A 27 -8.80 -14.07 14.06
N ASP A 28 -9.01 -13.78 15.34
CA ASP A 28 -10.22 -14.20 16.03
C ASP A 28 -11.38 -13.87 15.07
N ALA A 29 -12.02 -14.91 14.55
CA ALA A 29 -13.27 -14.73 13.85
C ALA A 29 -14.18 -13.94 14.79
N HIS A 30 -14.81 -12.89 14.26
CA HIS A 30 -15.84 -12.02 14.84
C HIS A 30 -15.38 -10.59 15.19
N ASP A 31 -15.87 -9.66 14.36
CA ASP A 31 -15.97 -8.21 14.51
C ASP A 31 -14.76 -7.34 14.10
N GLY A 32 -14.13 -7.68 12.98
CA GLY A 32 -13.18 -6.83 12.25
C GLY A 32 -13.71 -6.43 10.86
N PRO A 33 -13.09 -5.43 10.19
CA PRO A 33 -13.34 -5.19 8.78
C PRO A 33 -13.00 -6.45 7.98
N TYR A 34 -13.89 -6.85 7.09
CA TYR A 34 -13.74 -8.05 6.26
C TYR A 34 -12.85 -7.79 5.06
N ASP A 35 -12.00 -8.75 4.72
CA ASP A 35 -11.44 -8.84 3.37
C ASP A 35 -12.54 -9.19 2.38
N VAL A 36 -12.35 -8.83 1.10
CA VAL A 36 -13.36 -9.00 0.05
C VAL A 36 -13.76 -10.47 -0.14
N ASP A 37 -12.80 -11.39 0.05
CA ASP A 37 -12.99 -12.83 -0.09
C ASP A 37 -13.67 -13.46 1.13
N GLU A 38 -13.79 -12.71 2.23
CA GLU A 38 -14.36 -13.15 3.51
C GLU A 38 -15.73 -12.51 3.79
N LEU A 39 -16.29 -11.78 2.83
CA LEU A 39 -17.58 -11.13 2.97
C LEU A 39 -18.71 -12.16 3.17
N PRO A 40 -19.63 -11.93 4.12
CA PRO A 40 -20.77 -12.82 4.30
C PRO A 40 -21.71 -12.76 3.09
N GLU A 41 -22.29 -13.91 2.72
CA GLU A 41 -23.32 -14.03 1.67
C GLU A 41 -24.70 -13.56 2.21
N ASP A 42 -24.76 -12.31 2.66
CA ASP A 42 -25.94 -11.70 3.28
C ASP A 42 -26.84 -10.95 2.28
N GLY A 43 -26.40 -10.81 1.03
CA GLY A 43 -27.12 -10.08 -0.01
C GLY A 43 -27.22 -8.57 0.23
N VAL A 44 -26.43 -8.01 1.15
CA VAL A 44 -26.43 -6.58 1.46
C VAL A 44 -25.66 -5.81 0.39
N ASP A 45 -26.33 -4.85 -0.24
CA ASP A 45 -25.71 -3.92 -1.19
C ASP A 45 -24.83 -2.92 -0.44
N ARG A 46 -23.52 -3.00 -0.68
CA ARG A 46 -22.49 -2.23 0.03
C ARG A 46 -22.04 -1.06 -0.83
N LEU A 47 -21.84 0.09 -0.19
CA LEU A 47 -21.37 1.29 -0.86
C LEU A 47 -19.85 1.21 -1.09
N ASP A 48 -19.43 1.41 -2.33
CA ASP A 48 -18.02 1.37 -2.73
C ASP A 48 -17.35 2.75 -2.63
N LEU A 49 -16.36 2.87 -1.74
CA LEU A 49 -15.48 4.03 -1.58
C LEU A 49 -14.15 3.88 -2.34
N GLY A 50 -14.01 2.84 -3.16
CA GLY A 50 -12.83 2.51 -3.96
C GLY A 50 -11.90 1.51 -3.29
N SER A 51 -11.53 1.73 -2.02
CA SER A 51 -10.72 0.77 -1.24
C SER A 51 -11.45 0.20 -0.02
N LEU A 52 -12.72 0.55 0.16
CA LEU A 52 -13.53 0.15 1.30
C LEU A 52 -14.98 -0.02 0.85
N LEU A 53 -15.59 -1.13 1.27
CA LEU A 53 -17.01 -1.40 1.10
C LEU A 53 -17.71 -1.14 2.44
N VAL A 54 -18.74 -0.30 2.43
CA VAL A 54 -19.49 0.09 3.64
C VAL A 54 -20.94 -0.37 3.53
N ALA A 55 -21.40 -1.18 4.47
CA ALA A 55 -22.78 -1.62 4.54
C ALA A 55 -23.69 -0.48 5.07
N PRO A 56 -24.87 -0.26 4.47
CA PRO A 56 -25.86 0.65 5.02
C PRO A 56 -26.46 0.07 6.32
N LEU A 57 -26.59 0.93 7.33
CA LEU A 57 -27.17 0.56 8.63
C LEU A 57 -28.64 1.00 8.65
N ALA A 58 -29.56 0.04 8.82
CA ALA A 58 -31.01 0.27 8.67
C ALA A 58 -31.58 1.39 9.56
N ASP A 59 -30.99 1.61 10.73
CA ASP A 59 -31.47 2.60 11.73
C ASP A 59 -30.57 3.84 11.85
N ARG A 60 -29.79 4.16 10.82
CA ARG A 60 -28.85 5.30 10.82
C ARG A 60 -28.95 6.11 9.55
N GLU A 61 -28.78 7.43 9.67
CA GLU A 61 -28.75 8.31 8.51
C GLU A 61 -27.38 8.23 7.83
N LEU A 62 -27.37 7.76 6.58
CA LEU A 62 -26.17 7.71 5.75
C LEU A 62 -26.24 8.82 4.69
N ARG A 63 -25.22 9.68 4.66
CA ARG A 63 -25.07 10.69 3.60
C ARG A 63 -23.84 10.38 2.76
N VAL A 64 -24.06 10.23 1.46
CA VAL A 64 -23.01 9.92 0.49
C VAL A 64 -22.61 11.19 -0.23
N GLN A 65 -21.31 11.49 -0.26
CA GLN A 65 -20.75 12.56 -1.04
C GLN A 65 -20.10 11.95 -2.28
N VAL A 66 -20.56 12.35 -3.47
CA VAL A 66 -20.07 11.87 -4.76
C VAL A 66 -19.32 13.01 -5.45
N ASP A 67 -18.18 12.71 -6.05
CA ASP A 67 -17.49 13.63 -6.93
C ASP A 67 -18.21 13.71 -8.28
N GLU A 68 -18.72 14.89 -8.65
CA GLU A 68 -19.57 15.07 -9.83
C GLU A 68 -18.83 14.82 -11.16
N GLN A 69 -17.50 14.94 -11.19
CA GLN A 69 -16.71 14.75 -12.42
C GLN A 69 -16.44 13.28 -12.69
N SER A 70 -16.04 12.53 -11.66
CA SER A 70 -15.67 11.12 -11.75
C SER A 70 -16.81 10.16 -11.45
N GLY A 71 -17.86 10.63 -10.77
CA GLY A 71 -18.93 9.78 -10.24
C GLY A 71 -18.50 8.92 -9.05
N ALA A 72 -17.28 9.08 -8.55
CA ALA A 72 -16.75 8.29 -7.45
C ALA A 72 -17.27 8.76 -6.10
N VAL A 73 -17.51 7.82 -5.19
CA VAL A 73 -17.86 8.14 -3.79
C VAL A 73 -16.62 8.70 -3.09
N ARG A 74 -16.72 9.94 -2.63
CA ARG A 74 -15.62 10.66 -1.98
C ARG A 74 -15.62 10.49 -0.47
N ALA A 75 -16.81 10.47 0.13
CA ALA A 75 -16.97 10.36 1.56
C ALA A 75 -18.34 9.80 1.93
N VAL A 76 -18.41 9.17 3.09
CA VAL A 76 -19.64 8.68 3.69
C VAL A 76 -19.75 9.22 5.09
N LEU A 77 -20.84 9.92 5.39
CA LEU A 77 -21.14 10.42 6.72
C LEU A 77 -22.25 9.57 7.32
N LEU A 78 -21.95 8.93 8.45
CA LEU A 78 -22.90 8.20 9.27
C LEU A 78 -23.30 9.07 10.46
N ALA A 79 -24.58 9.42 10.57
CA ALA A 79 -25.10 10.17 11.71
C ALA A 79 -25.97 9.27 12.59
N THR A 80 -25.78 9.44 13.90
CA THR A 80 -26.50 8.76 14.98
C THR A 80 -26.98 9.82 15.98
N ASP A 81 -27.89 9.45 16.90
CA ASP A 81 -28.33 10.37 17.96
C ASP A 81 -27.17 10.81 18.89
N ASP A 82 -26.16 9.96 19.04
CA ASP A 82 -25.02 10.18 19.95
C ASP A 82 -23.81 10.86 19.27
N GLY A 83 -23.84 11.04 17.95
CA GLY A 83 -22.70 11.58 17.21
C GLY A 83 -22.68 11.23 15.73
N ALA A 84 -21.63 11.68 15.04
CA ALA A 84 -21.45 11.46 13.60
C ALA A 84 -20.03 10.99 13.29
N LEU A 85 -19.91 10.07 12.32
CA LEU A 85 -18.65 9.51 11.83
C LEU A 85 -18.54 9.79 10.33
N GLU A 86 -17.43 10.38 9.90
CA GLU A 86 -17.12 10.55 8.49
C GLU A 86 -16.01 9.57 8.07
N LEU A 87 -16.28 8.78 7.04
CA LEU A 87 -15.34 7.85 6.43
C LEU A 87 -14.90 8.36 5.06
N ARG A 88 -13.58 8.35 4.83
CA ARG A 88 -12.95 8.68 3.54
C ARG A 88 -11.87 7.66 3.23
N ALA A 89 -11.97 7.04 2.07
CA ALA A 89 -10.95 6.13 1.56
C ALA A 89 -9.96 6.91 0.69
N PHE A 90 -8.67 6.70 0.92
CA PHE A 90 -7.61 7.25 0.10
C PHE A 90 -6.78 6.11 -0.45
N ALA A 91 -6.54 6.12 -1.76
CA ALA A 91 -5.64 5.21 -2.41
C ALA A 91 -4.50 5.99 -3.07
N ALA A 92 -3.28 5.46 -2.99
CA ALA A 92 -2.19 5.98 -3.80
C ALA A 92 -2.51 5.75 -5.29
N PRO A 93 -2.17 6.68 -6.19
CA PRO A 93 -2.31 6.46 -7.62
C PRO A 93 -1.56 5.18 -8.04
N ARG A 94 -2.20 4.32 -8.84
CA ARG A 94 -1.54 3.10 -9.37
C ARG A 94 -0.31 3.42 -10.22
N HIS A 95 -0.29 4.62 -10.82
CA HIS A 95 0.80 5.12 -11.63
C HIS A 95 1.12 6.56 -11.19
N GLY A 96 2.31 6.76 -10.63
CA GLY A 96 2.78 8.05 -10.16
C GLY A 96 3.77 7.86 -9.01
N ASP A 97 5.05 8.11 -9.27
CA ASP A 97 6.05 8.19 -8.21
C ASP A 97 5.93 9.54 -7.51
N LEU A 98 4.88 9.70 -6.70
CA LEU A 98 4.66 10.88 -5.85
C LEU A 98 5.90 11.18 -5.00
N TRP A 99 6.70 10.17 -4.70
CA TRP A 99 7.94 10.31 -3.96
C TRP A 99 9.04 11.03 -4.76
N SER A 100 9.12 10.82 -6.07
CA SER A 100 10.02 11.58 -6.94
C SER A 100 9.71 13.07 -6.97
N GLU A 101 8.44 13.46 -6.78
CA GLU A 101 8.04 14.87 -6.72
C GLU A 101 8.35 15.53 -5.37
N VAL A 102 8.25 14.77 -4.28
CA VAL A 102 8.41 15.28 -2.90
C VAL A 102 9.88 15.31 -2.45
N ARG A 103 10.76 14.45 -2.98
CA ARG A 103 12.18 14.49 -2.60
C ARG A 103 12.90 15.66 -3.26
N PRO A 104 13.52 16.56 -2.47
CA PRO A 104 14.47 17.52 -3.03
C PRO A 104 15.61 16.75 -3.71
N PRO A 105 16.06 17.15 -4.92
CA PRO A 105 17.26 16.57 -5.49
C PRO A 105 18.42 16.93 -4.55
N ASP A 106 18.92 15.93 -3.82
CA ASP A 106 20.11 16.07 -3.00
C ASP A 106 21.26 16.59 -3.88
N ARG A 107 21.46 17.90 -3.84
CA ARG A 107 22.53 18.59 -4.55
C ARG A 107 23.85 18.16 -3.91
N ARG A 108 24.45 17.09 -4.42
CA ARG A 108 25.88 16.83 -4.25
C ARG A 108 26.65 17.98 -4.90
N ARG A 109 26.91 19.02 -4.12
CA ARG A 109 27.81 20.12 -4.46
C ARG A 109 29.23 19.57 -4.46
N ARG A 110 29.64 18.90 -5.55
CA ARG A 110 31.05 18.58 -5.80
C ARG A 110 31.82 19.90 -5.85
N ARG A 111 32.62 20.18 -4.82
CA ARG A 111 33.65 21.23 -4.87
C ARG A 111 34.57 20.91 -6.04
N ALA A 112 34.76 21.88 -6.94
CA ALA A 112 35.75 21.78 -8.00
C ALA A 112 37.18 21.71 -7.40
N PRO A 113 38.10 20.94 -7.99
CA PRO A 113 39.51 20.97 -7.60
C PRO A 113 40.13 22.31 -7.98
N GLY A 114 40.74 22.98 -7.00
CA GLY A 114 41.48 24.23 -7.20
C GLY A 114 42.64 24.01 -8.15
N ARG A 115 42.60 24.64 -9.33
CA ARG A 115 43.74 24.74 -10.23
C ARG A 115 44.65 25.86 -9.73
N HIS A 116 45.67 25.53 -8.95
CA HIS A 116 46.80 26.44 -8.75
C HIS A 116 47.59 26.52 -10.05
N ARG A 117 47.56 27.70 -10.67
CA ARG A 117 48.26 28.01 -11.90
C ARG A 117 49.75 28.21 -11.60
N HIS A 118 50.58 27.56 -12.40
CA HIS A 118 51.97 27.93 -12.63
C HIS A 118 52.07 29.38 -13.14
N ARG A 119 52.99 30.14 -12.54
CA ARG A 119 53.79 31.20 -13.19
C ARG A 119 55.22 30.99 -12.66
N ALA A 120 56.15 30.58 -13.52
CA ALA A 120 57.01 31.44 -14.33
C ALA A 120 58.08 32.09 -13.46
#